data_AF-A0A2V5T738-F1
#
_entry.id   AF-A0A2V5T738-F1
#
_cell.length_a   1.000
_cell.length_b   1.000
_cell.length_c   1.000
_cell.angle_alpha   90.00
_cell.angle_beta   90.00
_cell.angle_gamma   90.00
#
_symmetry.space_group_name_H-M   'P 1'
#
loop_
_entity.id
_entity.type
_entity.pdbx_description
1 polymer ?
#
loop_
_entity_poly.entity_id
_entity_poly.type
_entity_poly.pdbx_seq_one_letter_code
_entity_poly.pdbx_strand_id
1 'polypeptide(L)'
;MKTKEADKKKNQVNHPRTVSPKEWEAARQQLLVKEKELTRARDALAAERRRMPWMAVEKEYHFEGPKGKASLLDLFDGRRQLIVYRAFFEPGVVGWPEHACVGCSMVADQVAHPAHLNARDTTLVFCSRAPQADIKRVKAR
;
A
#
# COMPACT_ATOMS: atom_id res chain seq x y z
N MET A 1 -14.44 -27.45 -51.75
CA MET A 1 -14.94 -26.43 -50.80
C MET A 1 -15.22 -27.12 -49.46
N LYS A 2 -14.31 -27.30 -48.47
CA LYS A 2 -13.40 -26.34 -47.80
C LYS A 2 -14.07 -24.97 -47.77
N THR A 3 -14.67 -24.47 -46.70
CA THR A 3 -14.16 -24.31 -45.33
C THR A 3 -15.27 -23.66 -44.51
N LYS A 4 -15.85 -24.32 -43.48
CA LYS A 4 -16.55 -23.66 -42.34
C LYS A 4 -16.49 -24.48 -41.04
N GLU A 5 -15.50 -25.38 -40.91
CA GLU A 5 -15.26 -26.15 -39.67
C GLU A 5 -14.16 -25.51 -38.78
N ALA A 6 -13.66 -24.34 -39.20
CA ALA A 6 -12.55 -23.65 -38.58
C ALA A 6 -13.00 -22.44 -37.74
N ASP A 7 -14.06 -22.57 -36.93
CA ASP A 7 -14.47 -21.45 -36.06
C ASP A 7 -15.10 -21.87 -34.72
N LYS A 8 -14.72 -23.04 -34.20
CA LYS A 8 -15.13 -23.50 -32.86
C LYS A 8 -13.95 -23.85 -31.94
N LYS A 9 -12.75 -23.31 -32.20
CA LYS A 9 -11.69 -23.22 -31.17
C LYS A 9 -11.97 -22.01 -30.27
N LYS A 10 -13.10 -22.06 -29.55
CA LYS A 10 -13.34 -21.19 -28.40
C LYS A 10 -12.26 -21.51 -27.36
N ASN A 11 -11.53 -20.48 -26.92
CA ASN A 11 -10.59 -20.49 -25.79
C ASN A 11 -10.91 -21.56 -24.75
N GLN A 12 -10.24 -22.72 -24.82
CA GLN A 12 -10.26 -23.69 -23.74
C GLN A 12 -9.33 -23.15 -22.66
N VAL A 13 -9.92 -22.58 -21.62
CA VAL A 13 -9.21 -22.37 -20.35
C VAL A 13 -8.83 -23.77 -19.85
N ASN A 14 -7.52 -24.05 -19.80
CA ASN A 14 -7.01 -25.30 -19.25
C ASN A 14 -7.24 -25.29 -17.74
N HIS A 15 -8.39 -25.80 -17.31
CA HIS A 15 -8.68 -25.98 -15.91
C HIS A 15 -7.83 -27.12 -15.33
N PRO A 16 -7.35 -26.99 -14.08
CA PRO A 16 -6.70 -28.09 -13.38
C PRO A 16 -7.62 -29.33 -13.32
N ARG A 17 -7.02 -30.52 -13.21
CA ARG A 17 -7.77 -31.78 -13.09
C ARG A 17 -8.74 -31.72 -11.90
N THR A 18 -10.02 -32.00 -12.13
CA THR A 18 -11.01 -32.24 -11.07
C THR A 18 -10.73 -33.60 -10.43
N VAL A 19 -10.66 -33.64 -9.10
CA VAL A 19 -10.27 -34.83 -8.32
C VAL A 19 -11.26 -35.12 -7.20
N SER A 20 -11.18 -36.31 -6.60
CA SER A 20 -11.97 -36.66 -5.42
C SER A 20 -11.56 -35.83 -4.19
N PRO A 21 -12.42 -35.72 -3.15
CA PRO A 21 -12.06 -35.04 -1.90
C PRO A 21 -10.80 -35.61 -1.23
N LYS A 22 -10.59 -36.93 -1.30
CA LYS A 22 -9.41 -37.60 -0.71
C LYS A 22 -8.12 -37.25 -1.44
N GLU A 23 -8.14 -37.23 -2.77
CA GLU A 23 -6.98 -36.80 -3.58
C GLU A 23 -6.68 -35.31 -3.37
N TRP A 24 -7.72 -34.48 -3.30
CA TRP A 24 -7.56 -33.05 -3.03
C TRP A 24 -6.92 -32.80 -1.66
N GLU A 25 -7.39 -33.48 -0.61
CA GLU A 25 -6.83 -33.31 0.74
C GLU A 25 -5.37 -33.77 0.80
N ALA A 26 -5.03 -34.88 0.14
CA ALA A 26 -3.64 -35.33 0.05
C ALA A 26 -2.74 -34.29 -0.66
N ALA A 27 -3.20 -33.73 -1.77
CA ALA A 27 -2.47 -32.68 -2.49
C ALA A 27 -2.35 -31.39 -1.67
N ARG A 28 -3.42 -30.99 -0.96
CA ARG A 28 -3.42 -29.83 -0.07
C ARG A 28 -2.45 -30.00 1.09
N GLN A 29 -2.38 -31.18 1.71
CA GLN A 29 -1.44 -31.44 2.79
C GLN A 29 0.02 -31.35 2.32
N GLN A 30 0.32 -31.80 1.10
CA GLN A 30 1.64 -31.61 0.49
C GLN A 30 1.95 -30.14 0.22
N LEU A 31 0.98 -29.36 -0.26
CA LEU A 31 1.15 -27.92 -0.49
C LEU A 31 1.33 -27.16 0.83
N LEU A 32 0.60 -27.53 1.87
CA LEU A 32 0.64 -26.90 3.18
C LEU A 32 2.05 -26.93 3.80
N VAL A 33 2.87 -27.95 3.51
CA VAL A 33 4.27 -27.98 3.94
C VAL A 33 5.05 -26.83 3.32
N LYS A 34 4.93 -26.63 2.00
CA LYS A 34 5.60 -25.54 1.27
C LYS A 34 5.09 -24.17 1.69
N GLU A 35 3.79 -24.04 1.94
CA GLU A 35 3.20 -22.80 2.43
C GLU A 35 3.73 -22.43 3.83
N LYS A 36 3.84 -23.41 4.73
CA LYS A 36 4.43 -23.21 6.07
C LYS A 36 5.91 -22.82 5.99
N GLU A 37 6.67 -23.40 5.08
CA GLU A 37 8.06 -23.00 4.84
C GLU A 37 8.14 -21.54 4.38
N LEU A 38 7.30 -21.13 3.43
CA LEU A 38 7.22 -19.74 2.98
C LEU A 38 6.83 -18.78 4.11
N THR A 39 5.87 -19.16 4.98
CA THR A 39 5.50 -18.35 6.15
C THR A 39 6.70 -18.12 7.06
N ARG A 40 7.43 -19.18 7.43
CA ARG A 40 8.61 -19.08 8.29
C ARG A 40 9.72 -18.23 7.66
N ALA A 41 9.95 -18.37 6.36
CA ALA A 41 10.93 -17.56 5.64
C ALA A 41 10.56 -16.07 5.64
N ARG A 42 9.27 -15.75 5.47
CA ARG A 42 8.76 -14.36 5.57
C ARG A 42 8.92 -13.81 6.97
N ASP A 43 8.66 -14.61 8.00
CA ASP A 43 8.81 -14.21 9.40
C ASP A 43 10.27 -13.92 9.75
N ALA A 44 11.20 -14.75 9.28
CA ALA A 44 12.63 -14.54 9.42
C ALA A 44 13.06 -13.21 8.78
N LEU A 45 12.69 -12.97 7.53
CA LEU A 45 12.98 -11.72 6.83
C LEU A 45 12.35 -10.49 7.52
N ALA A 46 11.12 -10.61 8.02
CA ALA A 46 10.48 -9.54 8.78
C ALA A 46 11.19 -9.26 10.12
N ALA A 47 11.75 -10.29 10.76
CA ALA A 47 12.58 -10.12 11.95
C ALA A 47 13.91 -9.43 11.62
N GLU A 48 14.56 -9.78 10.51
CA GLU A 48 15.76 -9.10 10.02
C GLU A 48 15.48 -7.62 9.73
N ARG A 49 14.40 -7.30 9.01
CA ARG A 49 13.99 -5.91 8.72
C ARG A 49 13.76 -5.08 9.99
N ARG A 50 13.18 -5.66 11.04
CA ARG A 50 12.97 -4.98 12.33
C ARG A 50 14.27 -4.71 13.08
N ARG A 51 15.32 -5.50 12.82
CA ARG A 51 16.66 -5.34 13.42
C ARG A 51 17.61 -4.53 12.54
N MET A 52 17.17 -4.06 11.38
CA MET A 52 17.98 -3.17 10.54
C MET A 52 18.44 -1.96 11.37
N PRO A 53 19.72 -1.58 11.29
CA PRO A 53 20.21 -0.40 11.97
C PRO A 53 19.40 0.85 11.62
N TRP A 54 19.17 1.69 12.62
CA TRP A 54 18.48 2.94 12.41
C TRP A 54 19.48 4.01 12.00
N MET A 55 19.06 4.90 11.10
CA MET A 55 19.81 6.09 10.73
C MET A 55 19.17 7.29 11.44
N ALA A 56 20.01 8.08 12.12
CA ALA A 56 19.55 9.34 12.68
C ALA A 56 19.12 10.30 11.56
N VAL A 57 17.96 10.91 11.71
CA VAL A 57 17.51 11.99 10.82
C VAL A 57 18.02 13.30 11.39
N GLU A 58 19.21 13.72 10.95
CA GLU A 58 19.86 14.95 11.42
C GLU A 58 19.33 16.20 10.70
N LYS A 59 18.75 16.00 9.51
CA LYS A 59 18.23 17.10 8.71
C LYS A 59 16.99 17.72 9.36
N GLU A 60 17.02 19.04 9.51
CA GLU A 60 15.87 19.82 9.93
C GLU A 60 14.85 19.96 8.78
N TYR A 61 13.80 19.14 8.80
CA TYR A 61 12.71 19.25 7.85
C TYR A 61 11.66 20.24 8.32
N HIS A 62 11.20 21.04 7.37
CA HIS A 62 10.13 22.01 7.54
C HIS A 62 9.00 21.71 6.56
N PHE A 63 7.77 21.81 7.05
CA PHE A 63 6.55 21.53 6.32
C PHE A 63 5.59 22.71 6.44
N GLU A 64 4.80 22.92 5.39
CA GLU A 64 3.62 23.78 5.45
C GLU A 64 2.41 22.88 5.68
N GLY A 65 1.79 23.00 6.86
CA GLY A 65 0.63 22.22 7.25
C GLY A 65 -0.66 23.05 7.30
N PRO A 66 -1.81 22.40 7.57
CA PRO A 66 -3.11 23.08 7.66
C PRO A 66 -3.18 24.17 8.75
N LYS A 67 -2.34 24.05 9.79
CA LYS A 67 -2.23 24.97 10.93
C LYS A 67 -1.04 25.94 10.82
N GLY A 68 -0.36 25.99 9.67
CA GLY A 68 0.87 26.77 9.47
C GLY A 68 2.11 25.88 9.38
N LYS A 69 3.30 26.47 9.63
CA LYS A 69 4.58 25.76 9.55
C LYS A 69 4.69 24.69 10.65
N ALA A 70 5.36 23.59 10.33
CA ALA A 70 5.63 22.48 11.26
C ALA A 70 7.02 21.88 11.00
N SER A 71 7.70 21.44 12.04
CA SER A 71 8.92 20.62 11.96
C SER A 71 8.57 19.14 11.76
N LEU A 72 9.58 18.29 11.49
CA LEU A 72 9.38 16.83 11.50
C LEU A 72 8.88 16.30 12.84
N LEU A 73 9.37 16.85 13.95
CA LEU A 73 8.97 16.44 15.30
C LEU A 73 7.51 16.79 15.58
N ASP A 74 7.05 17.94 15.11
CA ASP A 74 5.65 18.35 15.27
C ASP A 74 4.69 17.37 14.59
N LEU A 75 5.10 16.73 13.49
CA LEU A 75 4.28 15.73 12.78
C LEU A 75 3.99 14.48 13.63
N PHE A 76 4.76 14.21 14.68
CA PHE A 76 4.48 13.11 15.59
C PHE A 76 3.23 13.37 16.44
N ASP A 77 2.79 14.63 16.60
CA ASP A 77 1.59 14.99 17.37
C ASP A 77 1.60 14.36 18.78
N GLY A 78 2.76 14.46 19.46
CA GLY A 78 2.99 13.93 20.81
C GLY A 78 3.17 12.41 20.90
N ARG A 79 3.17 11.69 19.77
CA ARG A 79 3.29 10.22 19.73
C ARG A 79 4.72 9.74 19.48
N ARG A 80 5.00 8.47 19.74
CA ARG A 80 6.35 7.88 19.59
C ARG A 80 6.70 7.41 18.18
N GLN A 81 5.71 7.17 17.33
CA GLN A 81 5.92 6.66 15.97
C GLN A 81 5.24 7.55 14.94
N LEU A 82 5.90 7.73 13.80
CA LEU A 82 5.39 8.49 12.67
C LEU A 82 5.47 7.63 11.39
N ILE A 83 4.35 7.54 10.68
CA ILE A 83 4.28 7.03 9.31
C ILE A 83 4.04 8.21 8.39
N VAL A 84 4.99 8.47 7.50
CA VAL A 84 4.86 9.50 6.46
C VAL A 84 4.52 8.83 5.13
N TYR A 85 3.33 9.11 4.61
CA TYR A 85 2.96 8.74 3.25
C TYR A 85 3.27 9.89 2.29
N ARG A 86 4.07 9.64 1.26
CA ARG A 86 4.29 10.62 0.19
C ARG A 86 3.10 10.58 -0.79
N ALA A 87 2.25 11.59 -0.73
CA ALA A 87 1.19 11.81 -1.69
C ALA A 87 1.74 12.54 -2.92
N PHE A 88 1.69 11.88 -4.07
CA PHE A 88 2.11 12.46 -5.35
C PHE A 88 1.02 13.40 -5.88
N PHE A 89 1.16 14.68 -5.60
CA PHE A 89 0.32 15.74 -6.14
C PHE A 89 1.23 16.95 -6.37
N GLU A 90 1.77 17.07 -7.58
CA GLU A 90 2.79 18.06 -7.93
C GLU A 90 2.87 18.19 -9.47
N PRO A 91 3.45 19.29 -10.00
CA PRO A 91 3.67 19.44 -11.43
C PRO A 91 4.40 18.23 -12.04
N GLY A 92 3.88 17.72 -13.16
CA GLY A 92 4.40 16.52 -13.83
C GLY A 92 3.75 15.20 -13.39
N VAL A 93 2.92 15.20 -12.34
CA VAL A 93 2.05 14.07 -12.01
C VAL A 93 0.77 14.17 -12.84
N VAL A 94 0.37 13.04 -13.45
CA VAL A 94 -0.87 12.95 -14.24
C VAL A 94 -2.07 13.38 -13.38
N GLY A 95 -2.84 14.34 -13.88
CA GLY A 95 -4.00 14.92 -13.20
C GLY A 95 -3.73 16.26 -12.51
N TRP A 96 -2.48 16.69 -12.34
CA TRP A 96 -2.16 18.00 -11.78
C TRP A 96 -2.62 19.16 -12.70
N PRO A 97 -3.17 20.28 -12.17
CA PRO A 97 -3.48 20.57 -10.76
C PRO A 97 -4.88 20.15 -10.30
N GLU A 98 -5.70 19.56 -11.17
CA GLU A 98 -7.11 19.26 -10.90
C GLU A 98 -7.33 18.06 -9.97
N HIS A 99 -6.42 17.09 -10.01
CA HIS A 99 -6.48 15.80 -9.32
C HIS A 99 -5.10 15.38 -8.79
N ALA A 100 -5.10 14.74 -7.63
CA ALA A 100 -3.93 14.02 -7.13
C ALA A 100 -3.73 12.71 -7.90
N CYS A 101 -2.53 12.11 -7.79
CA CYS A 101 -2.24 10.79 -8.33
C CYS A 101 -3.32 9.78 -7.96
N VAL A 102 -3.87 9.06 -8.94
CA VAL A 102 -4.97 8.10 -8.76
C VAL A 102 -4.67 7.08 -7.66
N GLY A 103 -3.43 6.54 -7.62
CA GLY A 103 -3.02 5.60 -6.59
C GLY A 103 -2.94 6.22 -5.20
N CYS A 104 -2.49 7.47 -5.09
CA CYS A 104 -2.43 8.18 -3.81
C CYS A 104 -3.83 8.54 -3.30
N SER A 105 -4.73 8.96 -4.20
CA SER A 105 -6.14 9.21 -3.86
C SER A 105 -6.80 7.93 -3.36
N MET A 106 -6.64 6.82 -4.08
CA MET A 106 -7.16 5.52 -3.66
C MET A 106 -6.66 5.12 -2.26
N VAL A 107 -5.38 5.33 -1.96
CA VAL A 107 -4.85 5.07 -0.62
C VAL A 107 -5.48 5.99 0.42
N ALA A 108 -5.55 7.30 0.16
CA ALA A 108 -6.13 8.28 1.07
C ALA A 108 -7.60 7.97 1.39
N ASP A 109 -8.38 7.57 0.38
CA ASP A 109 -9.81 7.23 0.50
C ASP A 109 -10.03 5.95 1.32
N GLN A 110 -9.04 5.05 1.35
CA GLN A 110 -9.11 3.77 2.08
C GLN A 110 -8.49 3.84 3.48
N VAL A 111 -7.87 4.97 3.87
CA VAL A 111 -7.40 5.13 5.25
C VAL A 111 -8.61 5.19 6.17
N ALA A 112 -8.80 4.11 6.93
CA ALA A 112 -9.80 4.05 7.98
C ALA A 112 -9.48 5.06 9.10
N HIS A 113 -10.45 5.26 10.00
CA HIS A 113 -10.29 6.19 11.11
C HIS A 113 -9.00 5.88 11.93
N PRO A 114 -8.12 6.87 12.17
CA PRO A 114 -6.78 6.63 12.71
C PRO A 114 -6.76 6.29 14.22
N ALA A 115 -7.92 6.19 14.88
CA ALA A 115 -8.01 5.95 16.32
C ALA A 115 -7.20 4.72 16.79
N HIS A 116 -7.23 3.61 16.04
CA HIS A 116 -6.48 2.41 16.42
C HIS A 116 -4.97 2.52 16.21
N LEU A 117 -4.51 3.39 15.30
CA LEU A 117 -3.09 3.75 15.14
C LEU A 117 -2.67 4.67 16.27
N ASN A 118 -3.45 5.70 16.56
CA ASN A 118 -3.18 6.65 17.63
C ASN A 118 -3.14 5.96 19.01
N ALA A 119 -4.02 4.98 19.25
CA ALA A 119 -4.02 4.16 20.47
C ALA A 119 -2.78 3.27 20.61
N ARG A 120 -2.02 3.07 19.54
CA ARG A 120 -0.71 2.41 19.51
C ARG A 120 0.43 3.41 19.35
N ASP A 121 0.20 4.65 19.76
CA ASP A 121 1.23 5.68 19.82
C ASP A 121 1.90 5.96 18.46
N THR A 122 1.09 5.87 17.39
CA THR A 122 1.53 6.08 16.01
C THR A 122 0.67 7.13 15.32
N THR A 123 1.31 8.12 14.69
CA THR A 123 0.68 9.13 13.84
C THR A 123 0.89 8.77 12.36
N LEU A 124 -0.16 8.91 11.54
CA LEU A 124 -0.08 8.81 10.08
C LEU A 124 -0.27 10.20 9.47
N VAL A 125 0.67 10.62 8.62
CA VAL A 125 0.59 11.90 7.89
C VAL A 125 0.76 11.67 6.39
N PHE A 126 0.06 12.48 5.60
CA PHE A 126 0.25 12.56 4.15
C PHE A 126 1.02 13.83 3.83
N CYS A 127 2.14 13.70 3.15
CA CYS A 127 2.99 14.81 2.73
C CYS A 127 3.03 14.89 1.20
N SER A 128 2.86 16.09 0.66
CA SER A 128 2.91 16.36 -0.78
C SER A 128 3.75 17.60 -1.05
N ARG A 129 4.24 17.76 -2.29
CA ARG A 129 4.85 19.01 -2.76
C ARG A 129 3.82 20.04 -3.22
N ALA A 130 2.54 19.69 -3.28
CA ALA A 130 1.45 20.62 -3.54
C ALA A 130 1.35 21.73 -2.48
N PRO A 131 1.05 22.98 -2.89
CA PRO A 131 0.62 24.03 -1.97
C PRO A 131 -0.61 23.63 -1.14
N GLN A 132 -0.71 24.16 0.08
CA GLN A 132 -1.85 23.90 0.97
C GLN A 132 -3.21 24.28 0.36
N ALA A 133 -3.25 25.30 -0.50
CA ALA A 133 -4.47 25.69 -1.20
C ALA A 133 -4.98 24.59 -2.13
N ASP A 134 -4.09 23.94 -2.87
CA ASP A 134 -4.43 22.84 -3.78
C ASP A 134 -4.84 21.60 -3.00
N ILE A 135 -4.13 21.27 -1.92
CA ILE A 135 -4.47 20.14 -1.03
C ILE A 135 -5.87 20.34 -0.44
N LYS A 136 -6.19 21.54 0.06
CA LYS A 136 -7.52 21.87 0.59
C LYS A 136 -8.60 21.71 -0.49
N ARG A 137 -8.34 22.17 -1.72
CA ARG A 137 -9.29 22.03 -2.83
C ARG A 137 -9.60 20.57 -3.14
N VAL A 138 -8.58 19.71 -3.25
CA VAL A 138 -8.79 18.29 -3.57
C VAL A 138 -9.50 17.55 -2.44
N LYS A 139 -9.23 17.89 -1.18
CA LYS A 139 -9.89 17.29 0.00
C LYS A 139 -11.35 17.67 0.19
N ALA A 140 -11.82 18.75 -0.43
CA ALA A 140 -13.17 19.29 -0.24
C ALA A 140 -14.22 18.72 -1.23
N ARG A 141 -13.78 17.88 -2.16
CA ARG A 141 -14.64 17.19 -3.13
C ARG A 141 -15.11 15.86 -2.57
#